data_AF-A0A1E4Q2C7-F1
#
_entry.id   AF-A0A1E4Q2C7-F1
#
_cell.length_a   1.000
_cell.length_b   1.000
_cell.length_c   1.000
_cell.angle_alpha   90.00
_cell.angle_beta   90.00
_cell.angle_gamma   90.00
#
_symmetry.space_group_name_H-M   'P 1'
#
loop_
_entity.id
_entity.type
_entity.pdbx_description
1 polymer ?
#
loop_
_entity_poly.entity_id
_entity_poly.type
_entity_poly.pdbx_seq_one_letter_code
_entity_poly.pdbx_strand_id
1 'polypeptide(L)'
;MLGVVASVRRLLPLGSTYETLMALIGLALFGFILIAGVLLMEGSERGVAFSRVAQLLQLPLLATPVLSYALHSGAFINVFATLQASPRLGIDWHLGTHGFVLAVAGPAVSRIGINLLALLSWLVLRLR
;
A
#
# COMPACT_ATOMS: atom_id res chain seq x y z
N MET A 1 4.14 12.68 7.90
CA MET A 1 5.17 13.30 7.02
C MET A 1 4.76 13.10 5.57
N LEU A 2 4.83 14.15 4.74
CA LEU A 2 4.39 14.18 3.33
C LEU A 2 5.15 13.15 2.48
N GLY A 3 4.49 12.01 2.15
CA GLY A 3 5.11 10.89 1.44
C GLY A 3 5.76 11.26 0.11
N VAL A 4 5.21 12.25 -0.61
CA VAL A 4 5.78 12.74 -1.88
C VAL A 4 7.17 13.36 -1.69
N VAL A 5 7.37 14.14 -0.63
CA VAL A 5 8.68 14.77 -0.36
C VAL A 5 9.72 13.72 0.02
N ALA A 6 9.32 12.67 0.75
CA ALA A 6 10.20 11.54 1.06
C ALA A 6 10.55 10.72 -0.21
N SER A 7 9.60 10.51 -1.10
CA SER A 7 9.82 9.81 -2.38
C SER A 7 10.74 10.62 -3.33
N VAL A 8 10.55 11.94 -3.41
CA VAL A 8 11.43 12.82 -4.21
C VAL A 8 12.83 12.92 -3.61
N ARG A 9 12.95 13.00 -2.28
CA ARG A 9 14.26 13.01 -1.60
C ARG A 9 15.02 11.69 -1.76
N ARG A 10 14.34 10.55 -1.90
CA ARG A 10 14.98 9.25 -2.21
C ARG A 10 15.57 9.19 -3.63
N LEU A 11 15.18 10.09 -4.53
CA LEU A 11 15.73 10.15 -5.88
C LEU A 11 17.03 10.99 -5.95
N LEU A 12 17.43 11.68 -4.88
CA LEU A 12 18.58 12.59 -4.82
C LEU A 12 19.33 12.41 -3.48
N PRO A 13 20.44 11.65 -3.39
CA PRO A 13 21.25 11.05 -4.46
C PRO A 13 20.56 9.81 -5.04
N LEU A 14 20.90 9.45 -6.28
CA LEU A 14 20.49 8.17 -6.86
C LEU A 14 21.02 7.07 -5.94
N GLY A 15 20.13 6.47 -5.16
CA GLY A 15 20.41 5.25 -4.42
C GLY A 15 20.73 4.11 -5.39
N SER A 16 20.72 2.87 -4.89
CA SER A 16 20.87 1.73 -5.82
C SER A 16 19.78 1.78 -6.93
N THR A 17 20.07 1.23 -8.11
CA THR A 17 19.09 1.13 -9.21
C THR A 17 17.75 0.55 -8.74
N TYR A 18 17.82 -0.38 -7.80
CA TYR A 18 16.67 -0.97 -7.12
C TYR A 18 15.81 0.07 -6.38
N GLU A 19 16.41 0.91 -5.53
CA GLU A 19 15.69 1.92 -4.76
C GLU A 19 15.02 2.96 -5.66
N THR A 20 15.72 3.37 -6.73
CA THR A 20 15.18 4.29 -7.73
C THR A 20 13.96 3.68 -8.44
N LEU A 21 14.06 2.41 -8.85
CA LEU A 21 12.95 1.70 -9.49
C LEU A 21 11.74 1.57 -8.55
N MET A 22 11.96 1.22 -7.29
CA MET A 22 10.89 1.13 -6.29
C MET A 22 10.23 2.49 -6.03
N ALA A 23 11.01 3.57 -6.00
CA ALA A 23 10.47 4.93 -5.85
C ALA A 23 9.59 5.33 -7.04
N LEU A 24 10.01 5.03 -8.27
CA LEU A 24 9.22 5.29 -9.48
C LEU A 24 7.92 4.49 -9.51
N ILE A 25 7.98 3.20 -9.16
CA ILE A 25 6.78 2.36 -9.05
C ILE A 25 5.84 2.90 -7.97
N GLY A 26 6.38 3.25 -6.79
CA GLY A 26 5.59 3.84 -5.70
C GLY A 26 4.90 5.14 -6.13
N LEU A 27 5.61 6.01 -6.85
CA LEU A 27 5.04 7.26 -7.39
C LEU A 27 3.96 7.00 -8.43
N ALA A 28 4.17 6.05 -9.35
CA ALA A 28 3.18 5.67 -10.36
C ALA A 28 1.91 5.08 -9.71
N LEU A 29 2.07 4.21 -8.70
CA LEU A 29 0.96 3.66 -7.92
C LEU A 29 0.20 4.76 -7.17
N PHE A 30 0.91 5.70 -6.54
CA PHE A 30 0.29 6.84 -5.88
C PHE A 30 -0.53 7.69 -6.86
N GLY A 31 0.04 8.03 -8.02
CA GLY A 31 -0.65 8.77 -9.08
C GLY A 31 -1.89 8.03 -9.58
N PHE A 32 -1.78 6.72 -9.82
CA PHE A 32 -2.90 5.88 -10.20
C PHE A 32 -4.03 5.91 -9.15
N ILE A 33 -3.71 5.74 -7.87
CA ILE A 33 -4.70 5.77 -6.78
C ILE A 33 -5.39 7.15 -6.71
N LEU A 34 -4.63 8.23 -6.91
CA LEU A 34 -5.17 9.58 -6.90
C LEU A 34 -6.12 9.83 -8.08
N ILE A 35 -5.73 9.43 -9.30
CA ILE A 35 -6.59 9.52 -10.49
C ILE A 35 -7.86 8.68 -10.31
N ALA A 36 -7.74 7.47 -9.78
CA ALA A 36 -8.88 6.62 -9.48
C ALA A 36 -9.87 7.30 -8.51
N GLY A 37 -9.34 7.95 -7.46
CA GLY A 37 -10.12 8.71 -6.50
C GLY A 37 -10.83 9.93 -7.12
N VAL A 38 -10.13 10.71 -7.96
CA VAL A 38 -10.73 11.85 -8.68
C VAL A 38 -11.88 11.38 -9.58
N LEU A 39 -11.64 10.37 -10.43
CA LEU A 39 -12.67 9.82 -11.30
C LEU A 39 -13.85 9.23 -10.53
N LEU A 40 -13.61 8.66 -9.35
CA LEU A 40 -14.67 8.16 -8.48
C LEU A 40 -15.52 9.31 -7.93
N MET A 41 -14.90 10.42 -7.53
CA MET A 41 -15.62 11.63 -7.07
C MET A 41 -16.45 12.27 -8.19
N GLU A 42 -15.97 12.21 -9.42
CA GLU A 42 -16.71 12.63 -10.61
C GLU A 42 -17.88 11.70 -10.97
N GLY A 43 -18.03 10.57 -10.26
CA GLY A 43 -19.09 9.59 -10.52
C GLY A 43 -18.86 8.74 -11.77
N SER A 44 -17.64 8.69 -12.29
CA SER A 44 -17.30 7.93 -13.49
C SER A 44 -17.28 6.42 -13.23
N GLU A 45 -17.84 5.62 -14.15
CA GLU A 45 -17.73 4.15 -14.13
C GLU A 45 -16.28 3.67 -14.15
N ARG A 46 -15.40 4.38 -14.89
CA ARG A 46 -13.97 4.10 -14.89
C ARG A 46 -13.35 4.36 -13.51
N GLY A 47 -13.85 5.38 -12.80
CA GLY A 47 -13.46 5.69 -11.42
C GLY A 47 -13.77 4.54 -10.45
N VAL A 48 -14.95 3.93 -10.58
CA VAL A 48 -15.32 2.73 -9.79
C VAL A 48 -14.43 1.54 -10.12
N ALA A 49 -14.18 1.28 -11.41
CA ALA A 49 -13.31 0.19 -11.85
C ALA A 49 -11.86 0.36 -11.33
N PHE A 50 -11.27 1.55 -11.53
CA PHE A 50 -9.91 1.84 -11.07
C PHE A 50 -9.81 1.87 -9.55
N SER A 51 -10.83 2.39 -8.86
CA SER A 51 -10.85 2.39 -7.41
C SER A 51 -10.91 0.96 -6.85
N ARG A 52 -11.67 0.05 -7.47
CA ARG A 52 -11.63 -1.37 -7.06
C ARG A 52 -10.23 -1.97 -7.19
N VAL A 53 -9.53 -1.70 -8.29
CA VAL A 53 -8.15 -2.15 -8.46
C VAL A 53 -7.23 -1.52 -7.41
N ALA A 54 -7.33 -0.21 -7.18
CA ALA A 54 -6.55 0.52 -6.19
C ALA A 54 -6.75 -0.03 -4.76
N GLN A 55 -7.98 -0.41 -4.40
CA GLN A 55 -8.25 -1.02 -3.10
C GLN A 55 -7.68 -2.44 -2.99
N LEU A 56 -7.76 -3.25 -4.05
CA LEU A 56 -7.14 -4.59 -4.03
C LEU A 56 -5.62 -4.53 -3.87
N LEU A 57 -4.96 -3.58 -4.54
CA LEU A 57 -3.52 -3.40 -4.40
C LEU A 57 -3.12 -3.00 -2.97
N GLN A 58 -3.96 -2.24 -2.27
CA GLN A 58 -3.69 -1.83 -0.89
C GLN A 58 -4.05 -2.90 0.16
N LEU A 59 -4.66 -4.02 -0.25
CA LEU A 59 -5.19 -5.03 0.65
C LEU A 59 -4.11 -5.87 1.34
N PRO A 60 -3.11 -6.47 0.66
CA PRO A 60 -2.18 -7.37 1.32
C PRO A 60 -1.08 -6.60 2.08
N LEU A 61 -0.82 -7.04 3.31
CA LEU A 61 0.38 -6.72 4.07
C LEU A 61 1.23 -7.98 4.20
N LEU A 62 2.36 -8.02 3.52
CA LEU A 62 3.31 -9.12 3.58
C LEU A 62 4.65 -8.57 4.06
N ALA A 63 5.24 -9.18 5.07
CA ALA A 63 6.59 -8.87 5.49
C ALA A 63 7.26 -10.17 5.92
N THR A 64 7.89 -10.87 4.99
CA THR A 64 8.58 -12.14 5.22
C THR A 64 10.06 -12.01 4.85
N PRO A 65 10.94 -12.91 5.31
CA PRO A 65 12.36 -12.88 4.94
C PRO A 65 12.61 -12.88 3.42
N VAL A 66 11.72 -13.52 2.65
CA VAL A 66 11.86 -13.70 1.19
C VAL A 66 11.14 -12.60 0.40
N LEU A 67 10.02 -12.11 0.91
CA LEU A 67 9.19 -11.12 0.22
C LEU A 67 8.52 -10.19 1.22
N SER A 68 8.63 -8.89 1.00
CA SER A 68 7.84 -7.87 1.67
C SER A 68 7.06 -7.06 0.65
N TYR A 69 5.79 -6.83 0.95
CA TYR A 69 4.87 -6.00 0.18
C TYR A 69 3.97 -5.21 1.13
N ALA A 70 3.86 -3.90 0.91
CA ALA A 70 2.85 -3.06 1.53
C ALA A 70 2.57 -1.86 0.62
N LEU A 71 1.30 -1.51 0.47
CA LEU A 71 0.88 -0.31 -0.23
C LEU A 71 -0.27 0.35 0.53
N HIS A 72 -0.16 1.65 0.77
CA HIS A 72 -1.27 2.45 1.27
C HIS A 72 -1.21 3.89 0.74
N SER A 73 -2.37 4.53 0.63
CA SER A 73 -2.49 5.95 0.30
C SER A 73 -3.67 6.56 1.07
N GLY A 74 -3.42 7.65 1.78
CA GLY A 74 -4.40 8.30 2.64
C GLY A 74 -4.44 7.68 4.04
N ALA A 75 -5.09 6.54 4.20
CA ALA A 75 -5.30 5.88 5.49
C ALA A 75 -5.23 4.36 5.38
N PHE A 76 -4.85 3.69 6.48
CA PHE A 76 -4.95 2.24 6.58
C PHE A 76 -5.25 1.82 8.01
N ILE A 77 -5.85 0.63 8.13
CA ILE A 77 -5.94 -0.14 9.37
C ILE A 77 -5.56 -1.57 8.99
N ASN A 78 -4.36 -2.03 9.32
CA ASN A 78 -4.01 -3.42 9.07
C ASN A 78 -4.26 -4.28 10.29
N VAL A 79 -4.79 -5.47 10.04
CA VAL A 79 -4.79 -6.57 11.00
C VAL A 79 -3.84 -7.62 10.47
N PHE A 80 -2.90 -8.06 11.31
CA PHE A 80 -1.85 -9.00 10.90
C PHE A 80 -1.59 -10.05 11.96
N ALA A 81 -1.03 -11.18 11.52
CA ALA A 81 -0.46 -12.20 12.38
C ALA A 81 1.06 -12.22 12.20
N THR A 82 1.81 -12.35 13.31
CA THR A 82 3.24 -12.66 13.25
C THR A 82 3.44 -14.17 13.11
N LEU A 83 4.28 -14.62 12.19
CA LEU A 83 4.66 -16.02 12.07
C LEU A 83 5.99 -16.24 12.80
N GLN A 84 5.89 -16.70 14.03
CA GLN A 84 6.99 -17.10 14.92
C GLN A 84 6.52 -18.33 15.72
N ALA A 85 7.39 -18.91 16.55
CA ALA A 85 7.05 -20.10 17.36
C ALA A 85 5.76 -19.93 18.22
N SER A 86 5.42 -18.69 18.56
CA SER A 86 4.13 -18.33 19.17
C SER A 86 3.47 -17.21 18.37
N PRO A 87 2.54 -17.53 17.44
CA PRO A 87 1.86 -16.52 16.64
C PRO A 87 1.12 -15.49 17.51
N ARG A 88 1.18 -14.22 17.10
CA ARG A 88 0.47 -13.11 17.75
C ARG A 88 -0.33 -12.34 16.72
N LEU A 89 -1.52 -11.93 17.11
CA LEU A 89 -2.32 -10.98 16.34
C LEU A 89 -1.92 -9.55 16.71
N GLY A 90 -1.90 -8.68 15.71
CA GLY A 90 -1.57 -7.27 15.85
C GLY A 90 -2.48 -6.42 14.98
N ILE A 91 -2.57 -5.14 15.35
CA ILE A 91 -3.26 -4.10 14.61
C ILE A 91 -2.35 -2.87 14.52
N ASP A 92 -2.29 -2.25 13.35
CA ASP A 92 -1.63 -0.97 13.15
C ASP A 92 -2.48 -0.07 12.23
N TRP A 93 -2.37 1.23 12.41
CA TRP A 93 -3.17 2.19 11.66
C TRP A 93 -2.42 3.51 11.53
N HIS A 94 -2.64 4.19 10.42
CA HIS A 94 -2.16 5.55 10.19
C HIS A 94 -3.16 6.33 9.33
N LEU A 95 -3.12 7.66 9.46
CA LEU A 95 -3.93 8.60 8.70
C LEU A 95 -3.02 9.64 8.03
N GLY A 96 -3.42 10.15 6.87
CA GLY A 96 -2.69 11.17 6.11
C GLY A 96 -1.32 10.72 5.60
N THR A 97 -1.15 9.45 5.27
CA THR A 97 0.14 8.89 4.85
C THR A 97 0.04 8.09 3.55
N HIS A 98 1.16 8.04 2.83
CA HIS A 98 1.35 7.16 1.69
C HIS A 98 2.64 6.38 1.89
N GLY A 99 2.63 5.11 1.51
CA GLY A 99 3.79 4.23 1.56
C GLY A 99 3.66 3.12 0.52
N PHE A 100 4.80 2.76 -0.05
CA PHE A 100 4.96 1.60 -0.92
C PHE A 100 6.25 0.88 -0.56
N VAL A 101 6.14 -0.44 -0.40
CA VAL A 101 7.26 -1.35 -0.21
C VAL A 101 7.01 -2.56 -1.09
N LEU A 102 8.02 -2.91 -1.88
CA LEU A 102 8.18 -4.22 -2.48
C LEU A 102 9.66 -4.57 -2.30
N ALA A 103 9.97 -5.74 -1.72
CA ALA A 103 11.34 -6.15 -1.43
C ALA A 103 11.53 -7.67 -1.42
N VAL A 104 12.66 -8.14 -1.98
CA VAL A 104 13.07 -9.56 -2.04
C VAL A 104 13.92 -9.98 -0.81
N ALA A 105 14.01 -9.09 0.18
CA ALA A 105 14.58 -9.38 1.50
C ALA A 105 13.78 -8.59 2.53
N GLY A 106 13.22 -9.28 3.52
CA GLY A 106 12.36 -8.66 4.53
C GLY A 106 12.77 -9.00 5.95
N PRO A 107 11.94 -8.62 6.94
CA PRO A 107 12.27 -8.83 8.35
C PRO A 107 12.35 -10.32 8.70
N ALA A 108 13.20 -10.65 9.67
CA ALA A 108 13.32 -12.02 10.18
C ALA A 108 12.00 -12.55 10.78
N VAL A 109 11.24 -11.67 11.45
CA VAL A 109 9.90 -12.00 11.95
C VAL A 109 8.89 -11.74 10.86
N SER A 110 8.30 -12.82 10.34
CA SER A 110 7.30 -12.72 9.30
C SER A 110 5.99 -12.11 9.82
N ARG A 111 5.36 -11.24 9.04
CA ARG A 111 4.02 -10.69 9.29
C ARG A 111 3.18 -10.87 8.04
N ILE A 112 1.97 -11.38 8.20
CA ILE A 112 0.98 -11.48 7.13
C ILE A 112 -0.31 -10.85 7.63
N GLY A 113 -0.88 -9.95 6.86
CA GLY A 113 -2.08 -9.23 7.24
C GLY A 113 -2.84 -8.65 6.07
N ILE A 114 -3.90 -7.94 6.41
CA ILE A 114 -4.79 -7.27 5.47
C ILE A 114 -5.11 -5.85 5.95
N ASN A 115 -5.21 -4.92 5.01
CA ASN A 115 -5.73 -3.58 5.27
C ASN A 115 -7.27 -3.60 5.26
N LEU A 116 -7.87 -3.46 6.43
CA LEU A 116 -9.32 -3.48 6.62
C LEU A 116 -10.02 -2.32 5.90
N LEU A 117 -9.42 -1.13 5.85
CA LEU A 117 -10.03 0.00 5.14
C LEU A 117 -10.09 -0.26 3.64
N ALA A 118 -9.03 -0.86 3.09
CA ALA A 118 -8.99 -1.24 1.68
C ALA A 118 -10.02 -2.34 1.37
N LEU A 119 -10.11 -3.37 2.21
CA LEU A 119 -11.11 -4.44 2.07
C LEU A 119 -12.54 -3.88 2.10
N LEU A 120 -12.88 -3.05 3.08
CA LEU A 120 -14.22 -2.47 3.20
C LEU A 120 -14.55 -1.55 2.03
N SER A 121 -13.61 -0.69 1.64
CA SER A 121 -13.78 0.19 0.47
C SER A 121 -13.98 -0.61 -0.81
N TRP A 122 -13.22 -1.68 -1.00
CA TRP A 122 -13.39 -2.59 -2.13
C TRP A 122 -14.76 -3.25 -2.14
N LEU A 123 -15.24 -3.73 -0.99
CA LEU A 123 -16.56 -4.35 -0.85
C LEU A 123 -17.68 -3.36 -1.21
N VAL A 124 -17.62 -2.14 -0.68
CA VAL A 124 -18.59 -1.07 -1.00
C VAL A 124 -18.61 -0.80 -2.51
N LEU A 125 -17.43 -0.67 -3.13
CA LEU A 125 -17.34 -0.42 -4.57
C LEU A 125 -17.77 -1.62 -5.43
N ARG A 126 -17.67 -2.85 -4.92
CA ARG A 126 -18.10 -4.07 -5.62
C ARG A 126 -19.62 -4.27 -5.57
N LEU A 127 -20.26 -3.76 -4.52
CA LEU A 127 -21.70 -3.90 -4.28
C LEU A 127 -22.53 -2.72 -4.80
N ARG A 128 -21.87 -1.64 -5.23
CA ARG A 128 -22.50 -0.53 -5.96
C ARG A 128 -22.89 -0.98 -7.37
#